data_AF-A0A497EV72-F1
#
_entry.id   AF-A0A497EV72-F1
#
_cell.length_a   1.000
_cell.length_b   1.000
_cell.length_c   1.000
_cell.angle_alpha   90.00
_cell.angle_beta   90.00
_cell.angle_gamma   90.00
#
_symmetry.space_group_name_H-M   'P 1'
#
loop_
_entity.id
_entity.type
_entity.pdbx_description
1 polymer ?
#
loop_
_entity_poly.entity_id
_entity_poly.type
_entity_poly.pdbx_seq_one_letter_code
_entity_poly.pdbx_strand_id
1 'polypeptide(L)'
;MSWQSYIETLLYSMIRAGTPLLIGTLGEIYAERSGVLNLGVEGMVIIGAVTGYVVTLTTGNPWLGIIAAAFAGGALSLIHAFFSISLRANQVVSGLALTMLGLGLSSVIGRLYIGIPLPSSITPFEIPVLSKLPIIGPAIFSQDP
;
A
#
# COMPACT_ATOMS: atom_id res chain seq x y z
N MET A 1 19.73 -9.17 23.69
CA MET A 1 18.27 -9.03 23.48
C MET A 1 17.56 -10.04 24.37
N SER A 2 16.59 -9.62 25.18
CA SER A 2 15.74 -10.53 25.96
C SER A 2 14.69 -11.18 25.04
N TRP A 3 14.14 -12.34 25.41
CA TRP A 3 13.08 -13.00 24.64
C TRP A 3 11.86 -12.09 24.41
N GLN A 4 11.58 -11.18 25.35
CA GLN A 4 10.51 -10.17 25.24
C GLN A 4 10.75 -9.21 24.07
N SER A 5 11.96 -8.65 23.95
CA SER A 5 12.32 -7.74 22.87
C SER A 5 12.24 -8.38 21.48
N TYR A 6 12.47 -9.71 21.39
CA TYR A 6 12.33 -10.46 20.15
C TYR A 6 10.85 -10.55 19.72
N ILE A 7 9.97 -10.92 20.66
CA ILE A 7 8.52 -11.01 20.40
C ILE A 7 7.96 -9.63 20.02
N GLU A 8 8.35 -8.57 20.72
CA GLU A 8 7.94 -7.19 20.40
C GLU A 8 8.31 -6.80 18.97
N THR A 9 9.57 -7.03 18.57
CA THR A 9 10.06 -6.68 17.22
C THR A 9 9.34 -7.48 16.14
N LEU A 10 9.08 -8.77 16.41
CA LEU A 10 8.33 -9.63 15.49
C LEU A 10 6.90 -9.13 15.31
N LEU A 11 6.17 -8.88 16.41
CA LEU A 11 4.79 -8.39 16.35
C LEU A 11 4.70 -7.04 15.65
N TYR A 12 5.60 -6.11 15.97
CA TYR A 12 5.67 -4.82 15.32
C TYR A 12 5.89 -4.94 13.80
N SER A 13 6.84 -5.78 13.39
CA SER A 13 7.16 -6.00 11.98
C SER A 13 6.02 -6.67 11.22
N MET A 14 5.32 -7.63 11.85
CA MET A 14 4.16 -8.29 11.26
C MET A 14 3.01 -7.32 11.00
N ILE A 15 2.72 -6.41 11.93
CA ILE A 15 1.64 -5.42 11.75
C ILE A 15 2.02 -4.41 10.67
N ARG A 16 3.25 -3.89 10.72
CA ARG A 16 3.76 -2.90 9.75
C ARG A 16 3.78 -3.45 8.32
N ALA A 17 4.23 -4.70 8.13
CA ALA A 17 4.24 -5.33 6.81
C ALA A 17 2.87 -5.85 6.38
N GLY A 18 2.07 -6.35 7.32
CA GLY A 18 0.78 -6.98 7.04
C GLY A 18 -0.33 -5.99 6.70
N THR A 19 -0.31 -4.78 7.27
CA THR A 19 -1.38 -3.79 7.07
C THR A 19 -1.59 -3.40 5.61
N PRO A 20 -0.55 -3.04 4.82
CA PRO A 20 -0.72 -2.77 3.39
C PRO A 20 -1.26 -3.97 2.61
N LEU A 21 -0.79 -5.18 2.91
CA LEU A 21 -1.29 -6.42 2.29
C LEU A 21 -2.77 -6.65 2.63
N LEU A 22 -3.17 -6.43 3.87
CA LEU A 22 -4.56 -6.55 4.31
C LEU A 22 -5.47 -5.60 3.54
N ILE A 23 -5.08 -4.33 3.40
CA ILE A 23 -5.85 -3.33 2.64
C ILE A 23 -6.01 -3.75 1.18
N GLY A 24 -4.92 -4.21 0.53
CA GLY A 24 -4.98 -4.72 -0.84
C GLY A 24 -5.90 -5.95 -0.97
N THR A 25 -5.78 -6.89 -0.03
CA THR A 25 -6.59 -8.12 -0.02
C THR A 25 -8.08 -7.83 0.19
N LEU A 26 -8.42 -6.88 1.05
CA LEU A 26 -9.81 -6.44 1.23
C LEU A 26 -10.39 -5.88 -0.07
N GLY A 27 -9.62 -5.05 -0.80
CA GLY A 27 -10.01 -4.55 -2.11
C GLY A 27 -10.30 -5.69 -3.11
N GLU A 28 -9.41 -6.68 -3.16
CA GLU A 28 -9.59 -7.86 -4.02
C GLU A 28 -10.80 -8.70 -3.66
N ILE A 29 -11.09 -8.89 -2.37
CA ILE A 29 -12.31 -9.59 -1.94
C ILE A 29 -13.56 -8.89 -2.49
N TYR A 30 -13.60 -7.54 -2.50
CA TYR A 30 -14.71 -6.80 -3.09
C TYR A 30 -14.77 -6.96 -4.62
N ALA A 31 -13.62 -6.92 -5.30
CA ALA A 31 -13.53 -7.13 -6.73
C ALA A 31 -14.05 -8.52 -7.12
N GLU A 32 -13.58 -9.58 -6.46
CA GLU A 32 -14.01 -10.96 -6.72
C GLU A 32 -15.51 -11.16 -6.45
N ARG A 33 -16.04 -10.58 -5.36
CA ARG A 33 -17.49 -10.61 -5.08
C ARG A 33 -18.32 -9.90 -6.14
N SER A 34 -17.75 -8.92 -6.84
CA SER A 34 -18.40 -8.25 -7.98
C SER A 34 -18.28 -9.03 -9.30
N GLY A 35 -17.59 -10.18 -9.30
CA GLY A 35 -17.38 -11.01 -10.48
C GLY A 35 -16.16 -10.61 -11.33
N VAL A 36 -15.26 -9.79 -10.79
CA VAL A 36 -14.04 -9.34 -11.47
C VAL A 36 -12.82 -9.82 -10.69
N LEU A 37 -12.08 -10.76 -11.27
CA LEU A 37 -10.82 -11.28 -10.73
C LEU A 37 -9.67 -10.36 -11.15
N ASN A 38 -8.92 -9.82 -10.18
CA ASN A 38 -7.90 -8.80 -10.44
C ASN A 38 -6.50 -9.21 -9.96
N LEU A 39 -5.82 -10.03 -10.77
CA LEU A 39 -4.39 -10.33 -10.59
C LEU A 39 -3.46 -9.12 -10.84
N GLY A 40 -4.02 -7.95 -11.16
CA GLY A 40 -3.32 -6.68 -11.38
C GLY A 40 -3.06 -5.87 -10.12
N VAL A 41 -3.60 -6.28 -8.97
CA VAL A 41 -3.58 -5.49 -7.72
C VAL A 41 -2.17 -5.16 -7.25
N GLU A 42 -1.20 -6.05 -7.44
CA GLU A 42 0.19 -5.82 -7.04
C GLU A 42 0.79 -4.63 -7.81
N GLY A 43 0.53 -4.55 -9.12
CA GLY A 43 0.92 -3.39 -9.93
C GLY A 43 0.21 -2.10 -9.49
N MET A 44 -1.07 -2.19 -9.12
CA MET A 44 -1.85 -1.04 -8.65
C MET A 44 -1.31 -0.49 -7.32
N VAL A 45 -0.99 -1.38 -6.38
CA VAL A 45 -0.41 -1.01 -5.07
C VAL A 45 0.95 -0.35 -5.25
N ILE A 46 1.82 -0.92 -6.08
CA ILE A 46 3.18 -0.39 -6.29
C ILE A 46 3.14 0.98 -6.98
N ILE A 47 2.22 1.19 -7.94
CA ILE A 47 2.02 2.49 -8.58
C ILE A 47 1.42 3.51 -7.61
N GLY A 48 0.47 3.08 -6.77
CA GLY A 48 -0.04 3.90 -5.67
C GLY A 48 1.09 4.33 -4.74
N ALA A 49 1.97 3.41 -4.34
CA ALA A 49 3.09 3.68 -3.44
C ALA A 49 4.06 4.73 -4.00
N VAL A 50 4.52 4.58 -5.25
CA VAL A 50 5.42 5.57 -5.86
C VAL A 50 4.72 6.92 -6.05
N THR A 51 3.45 6.93 -6.44
CA THR A 51 2.69 8.18 -6.63
C THR A 51 2.50 8.91 -5.31
N GLY A 52 2.08 8.20 -4.25
CA GLY A 52 1.88 8.77 -2.93
C GLY A 52 3.18 9.32 -2.34
N TYR A 53 4.29 8.60 -2.53
CA TYR A 53 5.62 9.07 -2.15
C TYR A 53 5.98 10.38 -2.89
N VAL A 54 5.86 10.42 -4.22
CA VAL A 54 6.23 11.60 -5.04
C VAL A 54 5.38 12.81 -4.68
N VAL A 55 4.07 12.63 -4.50
CA VAL A 55 3.18 13.72 -4.11
C VAL A 55 3.49 14.21 -2.71
N THR A 56 3.75 13.32 -1.76
CA THR A 56 4.15 13.71 -0.40
C THR A 56 5.48 14.47 -0.41
N LEU A 57 6.46 14.00 -1.19
CA LEU A 57 7.78 14.63 -1.31
C LEU A 57 7.67 16.06 -1.87
N THR A 58 6.86 16.24 -2.90
CA THR A 58 6.74 17.53 -3.61
C THR A 58 5.84 18.53 -2.89
N THR A 59 4.77 18.07 -2.23
CA THR A 59 3.81 18.94 -1.54
C THR A 59 4.13 19.17 -0.07
N GLY A 60 4.91 18.28 0.56
CA GLY A 60 5.11 18.25 2.01
C GLY A 60 3.84 17.88 2.80
N ASN A 61 2.83 17.28 2.14
CA ASN A 61 1.58 16.86 2.77
C ASN A 61 1.28 15.38 2.50
N PRO A 62 1.43 14.49 3.50
CA PRO A 62 1.22 13.06 3.31
C PRO A 62 -0.24 12.67 3.02
N TRP A 63 -1.21 13.49 3.44
CA TRP A 63 -2.62 13.24 3.14
C TRP A 63 -2.93 13.41 1.65
N LEU A 64 -2.31 14.39 1.00
CA LEU A 64 -2.39 14.53 -0.45
C LEU A 64 -1.72 13.34 -1.16
N GLY A 65 -0.65 12.80 -0.59
CA GLY A 65 -0.02 11.55 -1.04
C GLY A 65 -0.98 10.37 -1.03
N ILE A 66 -1.71 10.16 0.07
CA ILE A 66 -2.71 9.08 0.18
C ILE A 66 -3.80 9.23 -0.87
N ILE A 67 -4.35 10.44 -1.02
CA ILE A 67 -5.41 10.72 -1.99
C ILE A 67 -4.90 10.44 -3.43
N ALA A 68 -3.70 10.93 -3.76
CA ALA A 68 -3.10 10.70 -5.08
C ALA A 68 -2.81 9.22 -5.34
N ALA A 69 -2.33 8.47 -4.34
CA ALA A 69 -2.12 7.03 -4.43
C ALA A 69 -3.43 6.28 -4.73
N ALA A 70 -4.53 6.65 -4.04
CA ALA A 70 -5.85 6.07 -4.28
C ALA A 70 -6.36 6.34 -5.71
N PHE A 71 -6.19 7.58 -6.19
CA PHE A 71 -6.55 7.92 -7.58
C PHE A 71 -5.69 7.18 -8.62
N ALA A 72 -4.39 7.04 -8.38
CA ALA A 72 -3.51 6.32 -9.29
C ALA A 72 -3.86 4.82 -9.38
N GLY A 73 -4.08 4.17 -8.23
CA GLY A 73 -4.57 2.79 -8.19
C GLY A 73 -5.95 2.63 -8.84
N GLY A 74 -6.88 3.55 -8.56
CA GLY A 74 -8.20 3.59 -9.18
C GLY A 74 -8.14 3.76 -10.69
N ALA A 75 -7.26 4.62 -11.21
CA ALA A 75 -7.06 4.81 -12.64
C ALA A 75 -6.57 3.53 -13.34
N LEU A 76 -5.64 2.79 -12.73
CA LEU A 76 -5.21 1.47 -13.24
C LEU A 76 -6.33 0.43 -13.16
N SER A 77 -7.13 0.45 -12.09
CA SER A 77 -8.31 -0.40 -11.97
C SER A 77 -9.35 -0.12 -13.06
N LEU A 78 -9.54 1.15 -13.46
CA LEU A 78 -10.40 1.50 -14.60
C LEU A 78 -9.89 0.95 -15.93
N ILE A 79 -8.57 0.91 -16.13
CA ILE A 79 -7.98 0.25 -17.31
C ILE A 79 -8.32 -1.25 -17.28
N HIS A 80 -8.14 -1.91 -16.12
CA HIS A 80 -8.53 -3.31 -15.97
C HIS A 80 -10.01 -3.52 -16.30
N ALA A 81 -10.88 -2.72 -15.70
CA ALA A 81 -12.33 -2.78 -15.88
C ALA A 81 -12.74 -2.58 -17.34
N PHE A 82 -12.10 -1.67 -18.06
CA PHE A 82 -12.36 -1.48 -19.49
C PHE A 82 -12.06 -2.77 -20.29
N PHE A 83 -10.92 -3.41 -20.04
CA PHE A 83 -10.59 -4.67 -20.72
C PHE A 83 -11.49 -5.83 -20.27
N SER A 84 -11.73 -5.99 -18.97
CA SER A 84 -12.46 -7.14 -18.42
C SER A 84 -13.96 -7.05 -18.61
N ILE A 85 -14.54 -5.85 -18.46
CA ILE A 85 -16.00 -5.62 -18.50
C ILE A 85 -16.44 -5.18 -19.89
N SER A 86 -15.84 -4.11 -20.44
CA SER A 86 -16.28 -3.55 -21.72
C SER A 86 -15.86 -4.41 -22.90
N LEU A 87 -14.61 -4.88 -22.92
CA LEU A 87 -14.07 -5.70 -24.01
C LEU A 87 -14.18 -7.20 -23.78
N ARG A 88 -14.59 -7.64 -22.57
CA ARG A 88 -14.69 -9.06 -22.17
C ARG A 88 -13.40 -9.84 -22.43
N ALA A 89 -12.26 -9.18 -22.27
CA ALA A 89 -10.96 -9.81 -22.37
C ALA A 89 -10.72 -10.76 -21.20
N ASN A 90 -9.75 -11.67 -21.35
CA ASN A 90 -9.35 -12.56 -20.28
C ASN A 90 -8.79 -11.74 -19.09
N GLN A 91 -9.47 -11.81 -17.95
CA GLN A 91 -9.14 -11.07 -16.74
C GLN A 91 -7.76 -11.45 -16.18
N VAL A 92 -7.35 -12.72 -16.31
CA VAL A 92 -6.02 -13.19 -15.89
C VAL A 92 -4.93 -12.49 -16.70
N VAL A 93 -5.10 -12.43 -18.03
CA VAL A 93 -4.12 -11.79 -18.91
C VAL A 93 -4.06 -10.29 -18.65
N SER A 94 -5.21 -9.62 -18.54
CA SER A 94 -5.26 -8.19 -18.23
C SER A 94 -4.65 -7.87 -16.86
N GLY A 95 -4.95 -8.67 -15.84
CA GLY A 95 -4.40 -8.50 -14.50
C GLY A 95 -2.89 -8.67 -14.47
N LEU A 96 -2.36 -9.78 -15.00
CA LEU A 96 -0.90 -10.01 -15.04
C LEU A 96 -0.18 -8.93 -15.87
N ALA A 97 -0.77 -8.47 -16.97
CA ALA A 97 -0.22 -7.37 -17.76
C ALA A 97 -0.16 -6.06 -16.94
N LEU A 98 -1.19 -5.75 -16.16
CA LEU A 98 -1.20 -4.59 -15.26
C LEU A 98 -0.18 -4.69 -14.14
N THR A 99 0.04 -5.90 -13.59
CA THR A 99 1.11 -6.12 -12.60
C THR A 99 2.49 -5.84 -13.20
N MET A 100 2.76 -6.39 -14.39
CA MET A 100 4.03 -6.12 -15.10
C MET A 100 4.19 -4.64 -15.46
N LEU A 101 3.11 -3.98 -15.90
CA LEU A 101 3.10 -2.55 -16.19
C LEU A 101 3.40 -1.73 -14.93
N GLY A 102 2.77 -2.06 -13.81
CA GLY A 102 2.96 -1.38 -12.54
C GLY A 102 4.39 -1.52 -12.02
N LEU A 103 4.95 -2.73 -12.06
CA LEU A 103 6.35 -2.99 -11.73
C LEU A 103 7.30 -2.18 -12.63
N GLY A 104 7.06 -2.20 -13.94
CA GLY A 104 7.88 -1.46 -14.91
C GLY A 104 7.84 0.05 -14.69
N LEU A 105 6.65 0.64 -14.71
CA LEU A 105 6.45 2.09 -14.59
C LEU A 105 6.95 2.63 -13.24
N SER A 106 6.63 1.95 -12.14
CA SER A 106 7.09 2.35 -10.81
C SER A 106 8.61 2.30 -10.69
N SER A 107 9.27 1.32 -11.32
CA SER A 107 10.73 1.23 -11.30
C SER A 107 11.40 2.39 -12.03
N VAL A 108 10.80 2.87 -13.12
CA VAL A 108 11.32 4.02 -13.88
C VAL A 108 11.09 5.32 -13.12
N ILE A 109 9.87 5.53 -12.62
CA ILE A 109 9.50 6.75 -11.87
C ILE A 109 10.29 6.81 -10.56
N GLY A 110 10.25 5.72 -9.78
CA GLY A 110 10.84 5.63 -8.44
C GLY A 110 12.36 5.77 -8.45
N ARG A 111 13.04 5.42 -9.54
CA ARG A 111 14.50 5.53 -9.68
C ARG A 111 15.02 6.94 -9.39
N LEU A 112 14.28 7.97 -9.78
CA LEU A 112 14.67 9.38 -9.58
C LEU A 112 14.65 9.79 -8.11
N TYR A 113 13.99 9.01 -7.24
CA TYR A 113 13.72 9.37 -5.85
C TYR A 113 14.41 8.46 -4.83
N ILE A 114 15.21 7.50 -5.29
CA ILE A 114 15.92 6.57 -4.40
C ILE A 114 16.84 7.36 -3.45
N GLY A 115 16.71 7.07 -2.15
CA GLY A 115 17.55 7.67 -1.11
C GLY A 115 17.10 9.05 -0.64
N ILE A 116 16.00 9.60 -1.17
CA ILE A 116 15.46 10.88 -0.71
C ILE A 116 14.47 10.62 0.45
N PRO A 117 14.68 11.16 1.65
CA PRO A 117 13.71 11.02 2.74
C PRO A 117 12.51 11.96 2.51
N LEU A 118 11.32 11.56 2.97
CA LEU A 118 10.16 12.44 2.96
C LEU A 118 10.35 13.60 3.96
N PRO A 119 9.96 14.84 3.62
CA PRO A 119 10.10 16.01 4.50
C PRO A 119 9.07 16.01 5.64
N SER A 120 7.99 15.25 5.49
CA SER A 120 6.85 15.18 6.39
C SER A 120 6.30 13.75 6.40
N SER A 121 6.07 13.20 7.59
CA SER A 121 5.31 11.96 7.79
C SER A 121 4.01 12.27 8.53
N ILE A 122 3.06 11.34 8.49
CA ILE A 122 1.90 11.43 9.39
C ILE A 122 2.45 11.17 10.80
N THR A 123 2.06 12.02 11.75
CA THR A 123 2.51 11.89 13.14
C THR A 123 1.81 10.72 13.82
N PRO A 124 2.53 9.75 14.40
CA PRO A 124 1.92 8.67 15.14
C PRO A 124 1.01 9.19 16.26
N PHE A 125 -0.19 8.63 16.34
CA PHE A 125 -1.12 8.93 17.42
C PHE A 125 -1.01 7.83 18.48
N GLU A 126 -0.29 8.11 19.56
CA GLU A 126 -0.17 7.18 20.68
C GLU A 126 -1.39 7.26 21.60
N ILE A 127 -2.04 6.12 21.86
CA ILE A 127 -3.12 6.06 22.83
C ILE A 127 -2.51 6.00 24.24
N PRO A 128 -2.75 7.01 25.11
CA PRO A 128 -2.21 7.02 26.46
C PRO A 128 -2.66 5.78 27.22
N VAL A 129 -1.78 5.20 28.05
CA VAL A 129 -1.98 3.96 28.82
C VAL A 129 -1.81 2.67 28.00
N LEU A 130 -2.45 2.55 26.83
CA LEU A 130 -2.36 1.32 26.02
C LEU A 130 -0.98 1.11 25.40
N SER A 131 -0.30 2.20 25.00
CA SER A 131 1.09 2.11 24.49
C SER A 131 2.11 1.64 25.53
N LYS A 132 1.78 1.73 26.83
CA LYS A 132 2.67 1.36 27.93
C LYS A 132 2.57 -0.11 28.35
N LEU A 133 1.65 -0.88 27.77
CA LEU A 133 1.51 -2.30 28.08
C LEU A 133 2.73 -3.08 27.56
N PRO A 134 3.36 -3.96 28.37
CA PRO A 134 4.48 -4.75 27.91
C PRO A 134 4.06 -5.65 26.75
N ILE A 135 4.94 -5.82 25.75
CA ILE A 135 4.72 -6.63 24.55
C ILE A 135 3.64 -6.05 23.60
N ILE A 136 2.41 -5.86 24.07
CA ILE A 136 1.25 -5.48 23.24
C ILE A 136 1.24 -3.98 22.94
N GLY A 137 1.64 -3.16 23.91
CA GLY A 137 1.68 -1.70 23.80
C GLY A 137 2.52 -1.23 22.61
N PRO A 138 3.83 -1.53 22.59
CA PRO A 138 4.72 -1.21 21.49
C PRO A 138 4.31 -1.88 20.17
N ALA A 139 3.79 -3.11 20.23
CA ALA A 139 3.42 -3.85 19.04
C ALA A 139 2.22 -3.27 18.31
N ILE A 140 1.19 -2.78 19.01
CA ILE A 140 -0.08 -2.37 18.39
C ILE A 140 -0.29 -0.86 18.42
N PHE A 141 0.13 -0.19 19.50
CA PHE A 141 -0.24 1.20 19.79
C PHE A 141 0.89 2.22 19.57
N SER A 142 2.03 1.77 19.02
CA SER A 142 3.18 2.61 18.64
C SER A 142 3.56 2.42 17.17
N GLN A 143 2.56 2.12 16.32
CA GLN A 143 2.76 1.99 14.87
C GLN A 143 2.93 3.35 14.20
N ASP A 144 3.68 3.37 13.11
CA ASP A 144 3.62 4.49 12.18
C ASP A 144 2.21 4.53 11.56
N PRO A 145 1.61 5.72 11.40
CA PRO A 145 0.26 5.91 10.85
C PRO A 145 0.13 5.52 9.37
#